data_AF-A0A7Y2VR14-F1
#
_entry.id   AF-A0A7Y2VR14-F1
#
_cell.length_a   1.000
_cell.length_b   1.000
_cell.length_c   1.000
_cell.angle_alpha   90.00
_cell.angle_beta   90.00
_cell.angle_gamma   90.00
#
_symmetry.space_group_name_H-M   'P 1'
#
loop_
_entity.id
_entity.type
_entity.pdbx_description
1 polymer ?
#
loop_
_entity_poly.entity_id
_entity_poly.type
_entity_poly.pdbx_seq_one_letter_code
_entity_poly.pdbx_strand_id
1 'polypeptide(L)' 'AGPELAYLRSRTWDNNTINDILAWQDENRESSENAALYFLRNYPELWTRWMPADVAEKVKAAL' A
#
# COMPACT_ATOMS: atom_id res chain seq x y z
N ALA A 1 16.57 11.37 12.30
CA ALA A 1 15.58 11.32 11.22
C ALA A 1 14.23 10.97 11.84
N GLY A 2 13.17 11.75 11.58
CA GLY A 2 11.84 11.50 12.13
C GLY A 2 11.14 10.29 11.49
N PRO A 3 9.97 9.87 12.03
CA PRO A 3 9.23 8.69 11.54
C PRO A 3 8.89 8.76 10.04
N GLU A 4 8.76 9.96 9.49
CA GLU A 4 8.30 10.18 8.12
C GLU A 4 9.42 9.88 7.12
N LEU A 5 10.66 10.22 7.48
CA LEU A 5 11.82 9.84 6.69
C LEU A 5 12.09 8.33 6.78
N ALA A 6 11.76 7.69 7.91
CA ALA A 6 11.86 6.25 8.05
C ALA A 6 10.84 5.54 7.14
N TYR A 7 9.59 6.01 7.10
CA TYR A 7 8.58 5.51 6.18
C TYR A 7 9.04 5.63 4.71
N LEU A 8 9.50 6.81 4.29
CA LEU A 8 9.95 7.03 2.91
C LEU A 8 11.14 6.14 2.51
N ARG A 9 12.00 5.77 3.47
CA ARG A 9 13.13 4.85 3.22
C ARG A 9 12.70 3.39 3.15
N SER A 10 11.72 3.00 3.96
CA SER A 10 11.22 1.62 3.99
C SER A 10 10.24 1.33 2.86
N ARG A 11 9.57 2.36 2.32
CA ARG A 11 8.59 2.20 1.24
C ARG A 11 9.27 1.70 -0.02
N THR A 12 9.00 0.44 -0.32
CA THR A 12 9.52 -0.26 -1.49
C THR A 12 8.50 -1.28 -1.97
N TRP A 13 8.45 -1.43 -3.29
CA TRP A 13 7.62 -2.39 -4.00
C TRP A 13 8.30 -2.67 -5.35
N ASP A 14 8.02 -3.84 -5.93
CA ASP A 14 8.55 -4.21 -7.23
C ASP A 14 7.60 -3.80 -8.36
N ASN A 15 8.10 -3.83 -9.59
CA ASN A 15 7.32 -3.44 -10.76
C ASN A 15 6.12 -4.36 -11.03
N ASN A 16 6.17 -5.64 -10.65
CA ASN A 16 5.04 -6.54 -10.88
C ASN A 16 3.87 -6.13 -9.99
N THR A 17 4.14 -5.85 -8.71
CA THR A 17 3.12 -5.34 -7.79
C THR A 17 2.43 -4.08 -8.35
N ILE A 18 3.19 -3.12 -8.89
CA ILE A 18 2.62 -1.90 -9.48
C ILE A 18 1.78 -2.22 -10.72
N ASN A 19 2.30 -3.07 -11.61
CA ASN A 19 1.61 -3.45 -12.84
C ASN A 19 0.30 -4.18 -12.55
N ASP A 20 0.25 -5.04 -11.54
CA ASP A 20 -0.96 -5.78 -11.15
C ASP A 20 -2.05 -4.81 -10.66
N ILE A 21 -1.69 -3.79 -9.88
CA ILE A 21 -2.64 -2.77 -9.41
C ILE A 21 -3.15 -1.92 -10.58
N LEU A 22 -2.27 -1.52 -11.51
CA LEU A 22 -2.65 -0.73 -12.68
C LEU A 22 -3.54 -1.52 -13.63
N ALA A 23 -3.25 -2.80 -13.84
CA ALA A 23 -4.08 -3.71 -14.64
C ALA A 23 -5.46 -3.87 -14.00
N TRP A 24 -5.51 -4.14 -12.68
CA TRP A 24 -6.76 -4.21 -11.95
C TRP A 24 -7.57 -2.91 -12.06
N GLN A 25 -6.92 -1.75 -11.93
CA GLN A 25 -7.58 -0.45 -12.05
C GLN A 25 -8.22 -0.28 -13.43
N ASP A 26 -7.50 -0.62 -14.51
CA ASP A 26 -7.98 -0.49 -15.89
C ASP A 26 -9.13 -1.48 -16.18
N GLU A 27 -8.96 -2.75 -15.81
CA GLU A 27 -9.95 -3.81 -16.01
C GLU A 27 -11.28 -3.52 -15.31
N ASN A 28 -11.22 -2.95 -14.11
CA ASN A 28 -12.39 -2.60 -13.31
C ASN A 28 -12.89 -1.18 -13.58
N ARG A 29 -12.18 -0.41 -14.42
CA ARG A 29 -12.45 1.03 -14.71
C ARG A 29 -12.56 1.86 -13.44
N GLU A 30 -11.69 1.57 -12.48
CA GLU A 30 -11.72 2.16 -11.16
C GLU A 30 -10.88 3.43 -11.06
N SER A 31 -11.15 4.23 -10.03
CA SER A 31 -10.33 5.40 -9.72
C SER A 31 -8.98 4.98 -9.14
N SER A 32 -7.99 5.87 -9.21
CA SER A 32 -6.71 5.67 -8.53
C SER A 32 -6.84 5.60 -7.01
N GLU A 33 -7.87 6.22 -6.44
CA GLU A 33 -8.20 6.08 -5.01
C GLU A 33 -8.66 4.66 -4.68
N ASN A 34 -9.56 4.10 -5.49
CA ASN A 34 -10.02 2.72 -5.31
C ASN A 34 -8.90 1.71 -5.59
N ALA A 35 -7.99 2.00 -6.52
CA ALA A 35 -6.78 1.19 -6.73
C ALA A 35 -5.82 1.24 -5.53
N ALA A 36 -5.67 2.40 -4.88
CA ALA A 36 -4.89 2.51 -3.65
C ALA A 36 -5.53 1.74 -2.48
N LEU A 37 -6.86 1.78 -2.34
CA LEU A 37 -7.59 0.98 -1.36
C LEU A 37 -7.48 -0.52 -1.66
N TYR A 38 -7.57 -0.91 -2.93
CA TYR A 38 -7.34 -2.28 -3.37
C TYR A 38 -5.93 -2.74 -3.00
N PHE A 39 -4.91 -1.91 -3.23
CA PHE A 39 -3.55 -2.19 -2.80
C PHE A 39 -3.46 -2.42 -1.29
N LEU A 40 -4.03 -1.52 -0.48
CA LEU A 40 -3.99 -1.63 0.98
C LEU A 40 -4.69 -2.89 1.50
N ARG A 41 -5.78 -3.31 0.84
CA ARG A 41 -6.53 -4.52 1.22
C ARG A 41 -5.85 -5.83 0.80
N ASN A 42 -5.23 -5.86 -0.38
CA ASN A 42 -4.73 -7.11 -0.98
C ASN A 42 -3.23 -7.35 -0.78
N TYR A 43 -2.44 -6.31 -0.44
CA TYR A 43 -1.00 -6.41 -0.23
C TYR A 43 -0.56 -6.03 1.19
N PRO A 44 -1.26 -6.46 2.28
CA PRO A 44 -0.91 -6.10 3.65
C PRO A 44 0.49 -6.58 4.04
N GLU A 45 0.93 -7.72 3.54
CA GLU A 45 2.27 -8.23 3.85
C GLU A 45 3.39 -7.32 3.34
N LEU A 46 3.13 -6.51 2.32
CA LEU A 46 4.11 -5.61 1.72
C LEU A 46 4.14 -4.28 2.46
N TRP A 47 3.02 -3.57 2.53
CA TRP A 47 2.99 -2.21 3.05
C TRP A 47 3.15 -2.12 4.57
N THR A 48 2.78 -3.17 5.31
CA THR A 48 2.94 -3.20 6.76
C THR A 48 4.41 -3.20 7.19
N ARG A 49 5.34 -3.59 6.30
CA ARG A 49 6.80 -3.54 6.55
C ARG A 49 7.35 -2.11 6.54
N TRP A 50 6.59 -1.15 6.01
CA TRP A 50 7.06 0.23 5.86
C TRP A 50 6.89 1.08 7.13
N MET A 51 6.15 0.56 8.11
CA MET A 51 5.77 1.29 9.31
C MET A 51 5.79 0.39 10.56
N PRO A 52 5.82 0.97 11.76
CA PRO A 52 5.67 0.21 12.99
C PRO A 52 4.36 -0.61 13.03
N ALA A 53 4.41 -1.75 13.72
CA ALA A 53 3.28 -2.68 13.79
C ALA A 53 2.01 -2.03 14.36
N ASP A 54 2.13 -1.17 15.37
CA ASP A 54 0.98 -0.48 15.97
C ASP A 54 0.30 0.50 15.00
N VAL A 55 1.06 1.09 14.08
CA VAL A 55 0.52 1.95 13.01
C VAL A 55 -0.14 1.09 11.94
N ALA A 56 0.49 -0.01 11.54
CA ALA A 56 -0.07 -0.95 10.59
C ALA A 56 -1.45 -1.49 11.04
N GLU A 57 -1.59 -1.85 12.31
CA GLU A 57 -2.87 -2.30 12.87
C GLU A 57 -3.93 -1.20 12.87
N LYS A 58 -3.57 0.06 13.14
CA LYS A 58 -4.50 1.19 13.02
C LYS A 58 -4.98 1.41 11.59
N VAL A 59 -4.09 1.26 10.60
CA VAL A 59 -4.46 1.36 9.18
C VAL A 59 -5.41 0.22 8.81
N LYS A 60 -5.10 -1.03 9.18
CA LYS A 60 -5.99 -2.18 8.93
C LYS A 60 -7.38 -1.99 9.54
N ALA A 61 -7.46 -1.43 10.74
CA ALA A 61 -8.73 -1.17 11.42
C ALA A 61 -9.59 -0.08 10.75
N ALA A 62 -8.99 0.77 9.90
CA ALA A 62 -9.66 1.88 9.24
C ALA A 62 -10.03 1.61 7.76
N LEU A 63 -9.62 0.45 7.21
CA LEU A 63 -9.88 0.03 5.82
C LEU A 63 -11.27 -0.61 5.63
#